data_AF-A0A7R7XBJ8-F1
#
_entry.id   AF-A0A7R7XBJ8-F1
#
_cell.length_a   1.000
_cell.length_b   1.000
_cell.length_c   1.000
_cell.angle_alpha   90.00
_cell.angle_beta   90.00
_cell.angle_gamma   90.00
#
_symmetry.space_group_name_H-M   'P 1'
#
loop_
_entity.id
_entity.type
_entity.pdbx_description
1 polymer ?
#
loop_
_entity_poly.entity_id
_entity_poly.type
_entity_poly.pdbx_seq_one_letter_code
_entity_poly.pdbx_strand_id
1 'polypeptide(L)'
;MKSLTLLSTLLLATASVVSANPHPRPPPKCGTCNPISGENHCDITTSCINTGSRFHCACRAGYKASKHNNDISKQFRLAMPDYEFLVFTPESTECNTLCDNPYGASSQLCAEVPIYDKCTV
;
A
#
# COMPACT_ATOMS: atom_id res chain seq x y z
N MET A 1 16.72 45.13 -59.89
CA MET A 1 16.63 43.90 -59.08
C MET A 1 15.85 44.25 -57.81
N LYS A 2 14.58 43.85 -57.71
CA LYS A 2 13.71 44.14 -56.54
C LYS A 2 13.58 42.84 -55.73
N SER A 3 14.19 42.79 -54.54
CA SER A 3 14.00 41.67 -53.61
C SER A 3 12.69 41.83 -52.84
N LEU A 4 11.77 40.89 -53.05
CA LEU A 4 10.61 40.68 -52.18
C LEU A 4 11.09 40.00 -50.88
N THR A 5 10.82 40.62 -49.74
CA THR A 5 11.03 40.01 -48.41
C THR A 5 9.71 39.40 -47.94
N LEU A 6 9.67 38.07 -47.82
CA LEU A 6 8.54 37.30 -47.29
C LEU A 6 8.54 37.36 -45.75
N LEU A 7 7.48 37.91 -45.15
CA LEU A 7 7.22 37.80 -43.71
C LEU A 7 6.70 36.40 -43.36
N SER A 8 7.45 35.64 -42.57
CA SER A 8 6.94 34.42 -41.92
C SER A 8 6.35 34.76 -40.56
N THR A 9 5.03 34.67 -40.44
CA THR A 9 4.30 34.76 -39.16
C THR A 9 4.40 33.43 -38.41
N LEU A 10 5.07 33.45 -37.26
CA LEU A 10 5.20 32.32 -36.35
C LEU A 10 3.92 32.20 -35.49
N LEU A 11 3.06 31.22 -35.76
CA LEU A 11 1.93 30.89 -34.87
C LEU A 11 2.45 30.09 -33.67
N LEU A 12 2.47 30.69 -32.48
CA LEU A 12 2.67 29.97 -31.23
C LEU A 12 1.35 29.31 -30.81
N ALA A 13 1.28 27.99 -30.92
CA ALA A 13 0.19 27.19 -30.35
C ALA A 13 0.37 27.10 -28.82
N THR A 14 -0.48 27.79 -28.06
CA THR A 14 -0.54 27.67 -26.61
C THR A 14 -1.27 26.38 -26.24
N ALA A 15 -0.53 25.35 -25.84
CA ALA A 15 -1.10 24.14 -25.26
C ALA A 15 -1.43 24.39 -23.79
N SER A 16 -2.72 24.43 -23.46
CA SER A 16 -3.21 24.51 -22.08
C SER A 16 -3.02 23.15 -21.39
N VAL A 17 -2.12 23.08 -20.41
CA VAL A 17 -2.01 21.90 -19.53
C VAL A 17 -3.15 21.93 -18.50
N VAL A 18 -4.13 21.05 -18.66
CA VAL A 18 -5.17 20.83 -17.65
C VAL A 18 -4.57 19.99 -16.53
N SER A 19 -4.28 20.63 -15.39
CA SER A 19 -3.87 19.93 -14.17
C SER A 19 -5.10 19.23 -13.58
N ALA A 20 -5.15 17.90 -13.69
CA ALA A 20 -6.17 17.11 -13.03
C ALA A 20 -5.93 17.16 -11.52
N ASN A 21 -6.78 17.86 -10.78
CA ASN A 21 -6.78 17.80 -9.32
C ASN A 21 -6.97 16.34 -8.89
N PRO A 22 -6.06 15.76 -8.09
CA PRO A 22 -6.26 14.41 -7.59
C PRO A 22 -7.43 14.42 -6.62
N HIS A 23 -8.57 13.87 -7.04
CA HIS A 23 -9.71 13.65 -6.16
C HIS A 23 -9.29 12.72 -5.02
N PRO A 24 -9.56 13.05 -3.74
CA PRO A 24 -9.19 12.19 -2.63
C PRO A 24 -9.90 10.84 -2.77
N ARG A 25 -9.14 9.78 -3.08
CA ARG A 25 -9.70 8.42 -3.12
C ARG A 25 -10.05 8.01 -1.68
N PRO A 26 -11.23 7.39 -1.46
CA PRO A 26 -11.54 6.85 -0.14
C PRO A 26 -10.47 5.82 0.25
N PRO A 27 -10.13 5.71 1.54
CA PRO A 27 -9.14 4.74 1.98
C PRO A 27 -9.61 3.31 1.68
N PRO A 28 -8.69 2.38 1.43
CA PRO A 28 -9.05 1.01 1.09
C PRO A 28 -9.71 0.29 2.27
N LYS A 29 -10.57 -0.70 1.99
CA LYS A 29 -11.04 -1.63 3.00
C LYS A 29 -9.95 -2.66 3.27
N CYS A 30 -9.58 -2.83 4.53
CA CYS A 30 -8.56 -3.79 4.94
C CYS A 30 -9.18 -4.84 5.86
N GLY A 31 -8.68 -6.08 5.77
CA GLY A 31 -9.16 -7.16 6.63
C GLY A 31 -8.83 -6.91 8.10
N THR A 32 -9.75 -7.26 9.00
CA THR A 32 -9.62 -7.17 10.46
C THR A 32 -9.72 -8.55 11.09
N CYS A 33 -9.45 -8.68 12.39
CA CYS A 33 -9.72 -9.89 13.17
C CYS A 33 -10.45 -9.56 14.48
N ASN A 34 -11.04 -10.57 15.14
CA ASN A 34 -11.63 -10.43 16.46
C ASN A 34 -10.64 -10.92 17.55
N PRO A 35 -10.28 -10.11 18.57
CA PRO A 35 -9.31 -10.53 19.59
C PRO A 35 -9.82 -11.61 20.56
N ILE A 36 -11.11 -11.96 20.54
CA ILE A 36 -11.68 -12.99 21.42
C ILE A 36 -11.11 -14.36 21.07
N SER A 37 -10.71 -15.12 22.09
CA SER A 37 -10.18 -16.47 21.92
C SER A 37 -11.19 -17.38 21.19
N GLY A 38 -10.73 -18.02 20.12
CA GLY A 38 -11.57 -18.86 19.25
C GLY A 38 -12.31 -18.11 18.14
N GLU A 39 -12.27 -16.77 18.14
CA GLU A 39 -12.98 -15.93 17.17
C GLU A 39 -12.04 -15.11 16.28
N ASN A 40 -10.71 -15.20 16.47
CA ASN A 40 -9.79 -14.36 15.70
C ASN A 40 -9.71 -14.71 14.22
N HIS A 41 -10.03 -15.97 13.87
CA HIS A 41 -10.01 -16.54 12.53
C HIS A 41 -8.74 -16.21 11.71
N CYS A 42 -7.63 -15.87 12.38
CA CYS A 42 -6.35 -15.65 11.74
C CYS A 42 -5.74 -16.99 11.35
N ASP A 43 -5.03 -17.03 10.23
CA ASP A 43 -4.26 -18.22 9.87
C ASP A 43 -3.16 -18.49 10.91
N ILE A 44 -2.78 -19.76 11.11
CA ILE A 44 -1.75 -20.18 12.07
C ILE A 44 -0.39 -19.50 11.86
N THR A 45 -0.14 -18.99 10.65
CA THR A 45 1.09 -18.28 10.28
C THR A 45 1.06 -16.79 10.68
N THR A 46 -0.05 -16.31 11.22
CA THR A 46 -0.30 -14.92 11.57
C THR A 46 -0.71 -14.79 13.04
N SER A 47 -0.85 -13.56 13.54
CA SER A 47 -1.33 -13.29 14.89
C SER A 47 -2.26 -12.07 14.91
N CYS A 48 -3.38 -12.16 15.61
CA CYS A 48 -4.31 -11.03 15.75
C CYS A 48 -3.73 -10.00 16.71
N ILE A 49 -3.40 -8.80 16.23
CA ILE A 49 -2.77 -7.74 17.03
C ILE A 49 -3.56 -6.43 16.97
N ASN A 50 -3.47 -5.65 18.05
CA ASN A 50 -4.09 -4.33 18.12
C ASN A 50 -3.22 -3.30 17.39
N THR A 51 -3.82 -2.57 16.46
CA THR A 51 -3.17 -1.50 15.68
C THR A 51 -3.48 -0.10 16.23
N GLY A 52 -3.95 -0.02 17.48
CA GLY A 52 -4.43 1.18 18.16
C GLY A 52 -5.89 1.53 17.83
N SER A 53 -6.32 1.28 16.59
CA SER A 53 -7.69 1.57 16.14
C SER A 53 -8.56 0.33 15.99
N ARG A 54 -7.96 -0.79 15.57
CA ARG A 54 -8.62 -2.05 15.23
C ARG A 54 -7.67 -3.22 15.49
N PHE A 55 -8.17 -4.43 15.26
CA PHE A 55 -7.36 -5.64 15.32
C PHE A 55 -7.19 -6.19 13.90
N HIS A 56 -5.98 -6.65 13.59
CA HIS A 56 -5.62 -7.20 12.29
C HIS A 56 -4.74 -8.44 12.45
N CYS A 57 -4.88 -9.41 11.54
CA CYS A 57 -3.93 -10.52 11.48
C CYS A 57 -2.61 -10.00 10.93
N ALA A 58 -1.54 -10.11 11.70
CA ALA A 58 -0.19 -9.73 11.30
C ALA A 58 0.66 -10.97 10.99
N CYS A 59 1.38 -10.91 9.88
CA CYS A 59 2.41 -11.86 9.52
C CYS A 59 3.57 -11.84 10.52
N ARG A 60 4.30 -12.96 10.59
CA ARG A 60 5.63 -12.97 11.23
C ARG A 60 6.55 -11.97 10.50
N ALA A 61 7.45 -11.32 11.24
CA ALA A 61 8.42 -10.40 10.65
C ALA A 61 9.20 -11.06 9.51
N GLY A 62 9.35 -10.36 8.38
CA GLY A 62 10.01 -10.89 7.17
C GLY A 62 9.15 -11.78 6.28
N TYR A 63 7.86 -11.96 6.60
CA TYR A 63 6.89 -12.69 5.78
C TYR A 63 5.75 -11.80 5.28
N LYS A 64 5.21 -12.17 4.11
CA LYS A 64 4.07 -11.58 3.41
C LYS A 64 3.14 -12.67 2.86
N ALA A 65 1.90 -12.31 2.51
CA ALA A 65 0.88 -13.26 2.08
C ALA A 65 0.94 -13.58 0.57
N SER A 66 1.48 -12.66 -0.23
CA SER A 66 1.48 -12.77 -1.68
C SER A 66 2.72 -12.13 -2.31
N LYS A 67 3.13 -12.66 -3.46
CA LYS A 67 4.13 -12.01 -4.33
C LYS A 67 3.57 -10.76 -5.02
N HIS A 68 2.25 -10.61 -5.08
CA HIS A 68 1.58 -9.42 -5.62
C HIS A 68 1.52 -8.35 -4.54
N ASN A 69 2.59 -7.56 -4.42
CA ASN A 69 2.77 -6.62 -3.31
C ASN A 69 1.62 -5.60 -3.15
N ASN A 70 0.94 -5.23 -4.24
CA ASN A 70 -0.13 -4.23 -4.25
C ASN A 70 -1.55 -4.81 -4.05
N ASP A 71 -1.69 -6.12 -3.81
CA ASP A 71 -3.00 -6.75 -3.62
C ASP A 71 -3.49 -6.57 -2.18
N ILE A 72 -4.22 -5.48 -1.95
CA ILE A 72 -4.78 -5.15 -0.64
C ILE A 72 -5.82 -6.16 -0.13
N SER A 73 -6.41 -6.97 -1.02
CA SER A 73 -7.32 -8.03 -0.61
C SER A 73 -6.58 -9.20 0.06
N LYS A 74 -5.25 -9.24 -0.04
CA LYS A 74 -4.39 -10.25 0.54
C LYS A 74 -3.47 -9.69 1.61
N GLN A 75 -2.91 -8.50 1.37
CA GLN A 75 -1.89 -7.95 2.26
C GLN A 75 -1.80 -6.43 2.20
N PHE A 76 -1.38 -5.82 3.31
CA PHE A 76 -1.14 -4.38 3.40
C PHE A 76 -0.21 -4.09 4.58
N ARG A 77 0.42 -2.92 4.61
CA ARG A 77 1.10 -2.39 5.80
C ARG A 77 0.36 -1.15 6.29
N LEU A 78 0.47 -0.86 7.58
CA LEU A 78 -0.10 0.33 8.20
C LEU A 78 1.00 1.22 8.74
N ALA A 79 0.78 2.53 8.69
CA ALA A 79 1.66 3.52 9.32
C ALA A 79 1.46 3.51 10.84
N MET A 80 1.88 2.42 11.49
CA MET A 80 1.80 2.25 12.94
C MET A 80 3.21 2.30 13.56
N PRO A 81 3.49 3.26 14.45
CA PRO A 81 4.77 3.33 15.15
C PRO A 81 5.20 1.99 15.74
N ASP A 82 6.47 1.64 15.54
CA ASP A 82 7.13 0.43 16.03
C ASP A 82 6.64 -0.89 15.42
N TYR A 83 5.64 -0.86 14.54
CA TYR A 83 5.07 -2.03 13.88
C TYR A 83 4.92 -1.85 12.37
N GLU A 84 5.45 -0.77 11.80
CA GLU A 84 5.32 -0.47 10.36
C GLU A 84 5.88 -1.60 9.52
N PHE A 85 6.84 -2.37 10.05
CA PHE A 85 7.50 -3.48 9.38
C PHE A 85 6.66 -4.76 9.25
N LEU A 86 5.53 -4.84 9.97
CA LEU A 86 4.62 -5.97 9.88
C LEU A 86 3.72 -5.86 8.67
N VAL A 87 3.53 -6.97 7.97
CA VAL A 87 2.51 -7.13 6.93
C VAL A 87 1.24 -7.64 7.59
N PHE A 88 0.11 -7.01 7.27
CA PHE A 88 -1.21 -7.38 7.76
C PHE A 88 -2.02 -8.06 6.66
N THR A 89 -2.96 -8.91 7.06
CA THR A 89 -3.80 -9.71 6.17
C THR A 89 -5.24 -9.78 6.70
N PRO A 90 -6.22 -10.13 5.85
CA PRO A 90 -7.52 -10.59 6.31
C PRO A 90 -7.44 -11.93 7.05
N GLU A 91 -8.51 -12.26 7.78
CA GLU A 91 -8.72 -13.58 8.37
C GLU A 91 -8.49 -14.71 7.34
N SER A 92 -8.05 -15.87 7.84
CA SER A 92 -7.81 -17.10 7.04
C SER A 92 -6.82 -16.93 5.88
N THR A 93 -5.96 -15.91 5.91
CA THR A 93 -4.95 -15.66 4.88
C THR A 93 -3.58 -16.14 5.36
N GLU A 94 -3.05 -17.18 4.70
CA GLU A 94 -1.70 -17.71 4.96
C GLU A 94 -0.62 -16.66 4.63
N CYS A 95 0.39 -16.57 5.50
CA CYS A 95 1.51 -15.65 5.38
C CYS A 95 2.87 -16.37 5.47
N ASN A 96 3.15 -17.19 4.45
CA ASN A 96 4.38 -17.98 4.34
C ASN A 96 5.32 -17.56 3.21
N THR A 97 5.02 -16.47 2.49
CA THR A 97 5.93 -15.95 1.46
C THR A 97 6.99 -15.07 2.12
N LEU A 98 8.28 -15.28 1.85
CA LEU A 98 9.32 -14.37 2.31
C LEU A 98 9.20 -13.01 1.63
N CYS A 99 9.49 -11.95 2.40
CA CYS A 99 9.70 -10.62 1.84
C CYS A 99 11.00 -10.57 1.03
N ASP A 100 11.14 -9.56 0.18
CA ASP A 100 12.29 -9.40 -0.72
C ASP A 100 13.57 -9.13 0.10
N ASN A 101 13.43 -8.47 1.25
CA ASN A 101 14.46 -8.36 2.28
C ASN A 101 13.93 -8.88 3.63
N PRO A 102 14.01 -10.19 3.91
CA PRO A 102 13.42 -10.78 5.12
C PRO A 102 14.30 -10.62 6.38
N TYR A 103 15.53 -10.10 6.23
CA TYR A 103 16.48 -9.87 7.32
C TYR A 103 16.78 -8.38 7.53
N GLY A 104 16.00 -7.50 6.91
CA GLY A 104 16.12 -6.05 7.09
C GLY A 104 15.85 -5.61 8.53
N ALA A 105 16.34 -4.43 8.88
CA ALA A 105 16.04 -3.82 10.18
C ALA A 105 14.77 -2.96 10.08
N SER A 106 13.83 -3.15 11.01
CA SER A 106 12.63 -2.31 11.15
C SER A 106 11.92 -2.07 9.81
N SER A 107 11.78 -0.82 9.36
CA SER A 107 11.06 -0.43 8.14
C SER A 107 11.60 -1.03 6.84
N GLN A 108 12.82 -1.56 6.83
CA GLN A 108 13.40 -2.26 5.69
C GLN A 108 12.74 -3.62 5.42
N LEU A 109 12.13 -4.24 6.43
CA LEU A 109 11.40 -5.49 6.24
C LEU A 109 10.14 -5.22 5.42
N CYS A 110 9.96 -6.04 4.39
CA CYS A 110 8.77 -6.02 3.54
C CYS A 110 8.47 -4.64 2.95
N ALA A 111 9.53 -3.85 2.68
CA ALA A 111 9.48 -2.51 2.08
C ALA A 111 8.73 -2.48 0.73
N GLU A 112 8.67 -3.61 0.05
CA GLU A 112 7.96 -3.76 -1.21
C GLU A 112 6.43 -3.77 -1.08
N VAL A 113 5.88 -4.04 0.13
CA VAL A 113 4.43 -3.97 0.40
C VAL A 113 4.06 -2.52 0.73
N PRO A 114 3.04 -1.91 0.09
CA PRO A 114 2.67 -0.53 0.35
C PRO A 114 2.16 -0.28 1.77
N ILE A 115 2.55 0.87 2.33
CA ILE A 115 2.03 1.39 3.60
C ILE A 115 0.80 2.26 3.31
N TYR A 116 -0.24 2.08 4.12
CA TYR A 116 -1.44 2.90 4.12
C TYR A 116 -1.59 3.61 5.47
N ASP A 117 -1.98 4.89 5.44
CA ASP A 117 -2.19 5.68 6.65
C ASP A 117 -3.39 5.17 7.46
N LYS A 118 -4.43 4.69 6.76
CA LYS A 118 -5.65 4.16 7.35
C LYS A 118 -6.41 3.26 6.40
N CYS A 119 -7.27 2.43 6.96
CA CYS A 119 -8.24 1.62 6.24
C CYS A 119 -9.66 2.10 6.52
N THR A 120 -10.56 1.99 5.54
CA THR A 120 -12.00 2.13 5.76
C THR A 120 -12.57 0.84 6.35
N VAL A 121 -13.61 1.00 7.16
CA VAL A 121 -14.45 -0.09 7.67
C VAL A 121 -15.64 -0.32 6.74
#